data_AF-A0AAD8ACE6-F1
#
_entry.id   AF-A0AAD8ACE6-F1
#
_cell.length_a   1.000
_cell.length_b   1.000
_cell.length_c   1.000
_cell.angle_alpha   90.00
_cell.angle_beta   90.00
_cell.angle_gamma   90.00
#
_symmetry.space_group_name_H-M   'P 1'
#
loop_
_entity.id
_entity.type
_entity.pdbx_description
1 polymer ?
#
loop_
_entity_poly.entity_id
_entity_poly.type
_entity_poly.pdbx_seq_one_letter_code
_entity_poly.pdbx_strand_id
1 'polypeptide(L)'
;MLAGKCWGLRDVRVTVPSAILRNETAVLFCHFDLEGDSLYSVKWYKGGREFYRFTPKENPAMKIFPIAGLDIEQIEGNILQ
;
A
#
# COMPACT_ATOMS: atom_id res chain seq x y z
N MET A 1 25.98 -1.08 27.07
CA MET A 1 25.13 -0.12 26.34
C MET A 1 25.29 -0.38 24.85
N LEU A 2 24.36 -1.10 24.22
CA LEU A 2 24.13 -1.01 22.77
C LEU A 2 22.62 -1.18 22.59
N ALA A 3 21.88 -0.07 22.59
CA ALA A 3 20.54 -0.08 22.04
C ALA A 3 20.73 -0.26 20.52
N GLY A 4 20.59 -1.50 20.03
CA GLY A 4 20.58 -1.76 18.60
C GLY A 4 19.42 -0.99 17.98
N LYS A 5 19.72 -0.02 17.11
CA LYS A 5 18.70 0.64 16.31
C LYS A 5 18.10 -0.43 15.39
N CYS A 6 16.89 -0.88 15.69
CA CYS A 6 16.13 -1.75 14.79
C CYS A 6 15.64 -0.87 13.63
N TRP A 7 16.09 -1.17 12.41
CA TRP A 7 15.60 -0.49 11.21
C TRP A 7 14.30 -1.18 10.82
N GLY A 8 13.28 -0.38 10.57
CA GLY A 8 11.93 -0.88 10.29
C GLY A 8 11.07 0.25 9.78
N LEU A 9 9.92 -0.11 9.20
CA LEU A 9 9.01 0.84 8.59
C LEU A 9 8.59 1.92 9.58
N ARG A 10 8.81 3.19 9.21
CA ARG A 10 8.44 4.37 10.02
C ARG A 10 7.35 5.18 9.35
N ASP A 11 6.73 6.05 10.15
CA ASP A 11 5.68 6.99 9.72
C ASP A 11 4.55 6.32 8.92
N VAL A 12 4.18 5.11 9.32
CA VAL A 12 3.18 4.30 8.62
C VAL A 12 1.80 4.92 8.80
N ARG A 13 1.27 5.48 7.72
CA ARG A 13 -0.04 6.14 7.72
C ARG A 13 -0.81 5.82 6.45
N VAL A 14 -2.13 5.76 6.58
CA VAL A 14 -3.03 5.55 5.46
C VAL A 14 -3.98 6.74 5.34
N THR A 15 -4.15 7.22 4.11
CA THR A 15 -5.14 8.27 3.79
C THR A 15 -6.21 7.64 2.92
N VAL A 16 -7.44 7.60 3.44
CA VAL A 16 -8.60 7.03 2.77
C VAL A 16 -9.74 8.05 2.87
N PRO A 17 -10.41 8.40 1.76
CA PRO A 17 -11.57 9.28 1.81
C PRO A 17 -12.70 8.65 2.62
N SER A 18 -13.39 9.45 3.44
CA SER A 18 -14.52 8.98 4.26
C SER A 18 -15.72 8.56 3.39
N ALA A 19 -15.92 9.26 2.28
CA ALA A 19 -16.90 8.94 1.24
C ALA A 19 -16.45 9.56 -0.09
N ILE A 20 -16.92 8.95 -1.18
CA ILE A 20 -16.81 9.47 -2.56
C ILE A 20 -18.18 9.36 -3.24
N LEU A 21 -18.42 10.10 -4.32
CA LEU A 21 -19.66 9.94 -5.07
C LEU A 21 -19.65 8.58 -5.80
N ARG A 22 -20.86 8.07 -6.05
CA ARG A 22 -21.02 6.82 -6.79
C ARG A 22 -20.43 6.97 -8.20
N ASN A 23 -19.67 5.97 -8.63
CA ASN A 23 -18.93 5.95 -9.91
C ASN A 23 -17.76 6.93 -10.00
N GLU A 24 -17.32 7.52 -8.89
CA GLU A 24 -16.03 8.22 -8.82
C GLU A 24 -14.90 7.28 -8.36
N THR A 25 -13.67 7.73 -8.57
CA THR A 25 -12.47 7.01 -8.17
C THR A 25 -12.04 7.42 -6.76
N ALA A 26 -11.95 6.45 -5.85
CA ALA A 26 -11.32 6.66 -4.54
C ALA A 26 -9.82 6.45 -4.67
N VAL A 27 -9.03 7.43 -4.22
CA VAL A 27 -7.57 7.30 -4.15
C VAL A 27 -7.17 6.99 -2.71
N LEU A 28 -6.44 5.89 -2.53
CA LEU A 28 -5.96 5.43 -1.23
C LEU A 28 -4.45 5.61 -1.20
N PHE A 29 -3.95 6.40 -0.26
CA PHE A 29 -2.51 6.59 -0.08
C PHE A 29 -2.01 5.77 1.10
N CYS A 30 -0.85 5.13 0.90
CA CYS A 30 -0.06 4.51 1.96
C CYS A 30 1.26 5.28 2.04
N HIS A 31 1.48 5.94 3.17
CA HIS A 31 2.69 6.68 3.47
C HIS A 31 3.55 5.84 4.39
N PHE A 32 4.83 5.73 4.08
CA PHE A 32 5.81 5.05 4.91
C PHE A 32 7.22 5.53 4.58
N ASP A 33 8.11 5.46 5.57
CA ASP A 33 9.54 5.69 5.44
C ASP A 33 10.27 4.37 5.68
N LEU A 34 11.11 3.98 4.72
CA LEU A 34 11.89 2.74 4.77
C LEU A 34 13.20 2.90 5.55
N GLU A 35 13.63 4.12 5.87
CA GLU A 35 14.92 4.43 6.51
C GLU A 35 16.12 3.70 5.86
N GLY A 36 16.08 3.48 4.54
CA GLY A 36 17.12 2.77 3.79
C GLY A 36 16.98 1.24 3.72
N ASP A 37 15.91 0.66 4.24
CA ASP A 37 15.58 -0.77 4.09
C ASP A 37 14.68 -1.03 2.86
N SER A 38 14.39 -2.31 2.60
CA SER A 38 13.52 -2.77 1.51
C SER A 38 12.09 -3.03 1.99
N LEU A 39 11.13 -2.52 1.24
CA LEU A 39 9.71 -2.83 1.47
C LEU A 39 9.46 -4.33 1.23
N TYR A 40 8.84 -5.00 2.21
CA TYR A 40 8.39 -6.39 2.05
C TYR A 40 7.13 -6.46 1.19
N SER A 41 6.02 -5.87 1.64
CA SER A 41 4.79 -5.76 0.84
C SER A 41 3.84 -4.68 1.36
N VAL A 42 3.02 -4.14 0.47
CA VAL A 42 1.80 -3.35 0.79
C VAL A 42 0.59 -4.16 0.35
N LYS A 43 -0.43 -4.27 1.20
CA LYS A 43 -1.66 -5.02 0.92
C LYS A 43 -2.87 -4.19 1.31
N TRP A 44 -3.88 -4.17 0.44
CA TRP A 44 -5.17 -3.54 0.74
C TRP A 44 -6.27 -4.59 0.85
N TYR A 45 -7.13 -4.42 1.85
CA TYR A 45 -8.25 -5.30 2.16
C TYR A 45 -9.56 -4.52 2.23
N LYS A 46 -10.64 -5.13 1.73
CA LYS A 46 -12.01 -4.65 1.87
C LYS A 46 -12.86 -5.78 2.44
N GLY A 47 -13.40 -5.58 3.65
CA GLY A 47 -14.21 -6.60 4.32
C GLY A 47 -13.50 -7.95 4.49
N GLY A 48 -12.20 -7.91 4.83
CA GLY A 48 -11.37 -9.11 5.01
C GLY A 48 -10.88 -9.76 3.71
N ARG A 49 -11.32 -9.29 2.54
CA ARG A 49 -10.84 -9.78 1.24
C ARG A 49 -9.72 -8.89 0.74
N GLU A 50 -8.58 -9.49 0.42
CA GLU A 50 -7.49 -8.81 -0.25
C GLU A 50 -7.95 -8.41 -1.65
N PHE A 51 -7.67 -7.17 -2.06
CA PHE A 51 -7.98 -6.70 -3.41
C PHE A 51 -6.76 -6.18 -4.17
N TYR A 52 -5.70 -5.77 -3.46
CA TYR A 52 -4.46 -5.31 -4.06
C TYR A 52 -3.26 -5.73 -3.20
N ARG A 53 -2.17 -6.10 -3.86
CA ARG A 53 -0.84 -6.33 -3.25
C ARG A 53 0.26 -5.76 -4.12
N PHE A 54 1.21 -5.11 -3.48
CA PHE A 54 2.50 -4.73 -4.04
C PHE A 54 3.62 -5.40 -3.24
N THR A 55 4.40 -6.27 -3.89
CA THR A 55 5.57 -6.94 -3.33
C THR A 55 6.75 -6.71 -4.27
N PRO A 56 7.65 -5.74 -3.98
CA PRO A 56 8.74 -5.37 -4.90
C PRO A 56 9.64 -6.53 -5.32
N LYS A 57 9.79 -7.54 -4.46
CA LYS A 57 10.64 -8.71 -4.68
C LYS A 57 9.99 -9.81 -5.52
N GLU A 58 8.71 -9.67 -5.90
CA GLU A 58 7.99 -10.65 -6.72
C GLU A 58 7.91 -10.20 -8.19
N ASN A 59 7.68 -11.17 -9.10
CA ASN A 59 7.39 -10.90 -10.50
C ASN A 59 6.08 -11.62 -10.90
N PRO A 60 5.00 -10.90 -11.24
CA PRO A 60 4.88 -9.44 -11.22
C PRO A 60 4.86 -8.89 -9.78
N ALA A 61 5.39 -7.68 -9.59
CA ALA A 61 5.43 -7.02 -8.28
C ALA A 61 4.04 -6.60 -7.79
N MET A 62 3.13 -6.28 -8.73
CA MET A 62 1.74 -5.95 -8.45
C MET A 62 0.84 -7.15 -8.70
N LYS A 63 -0.12 -7.37 -7.79
CA LYS A 63 -1.19 -8.37 -7.92
C LYS A 63 -2.52 -7.73 -7.55
N ILE A 64 -3.51 -7.92 -8.42
CA ILE A 64 -4.90 -7.50 -8.21
C ILE A 64 -5.73 -8.74 -7.93
N PHE A 65 -6.54 -8.68 -6.88
CA PHE A 65 -7.48 -9.74 -6.50
C PHE A 65 -8.91 -9.22 -6.72
N PRO A 66 -9.60 -9.68 -7.78
CA PRO A 66 -10.89 -9.11 -8.15
C PRO A 66 -11.95 -9.23 -7.04
N ILE A 67 -12.62 -8.11 -6.76
CA ILE A 67 -13.83 -8.05 -5.95
C ILE A 67 -14.94 -7.48 -6.84
N ALA A 68 -16.12 -8.09 -6.82
CA ALA A 68 -17.25 -7.63 -7.61
C ALA A 68 -17.58 -6.15 -7.30
N GLY A 69 -17.64 -5.32 -8.35
CA GLY A 69 -17.92 -3.89 -8.25
C GLY A 69 -16.74 -3.01 -7.81
N LEU A 70 -15.50 -3.50 -7.93
CA LEU A 70 -14.29 -2.71 -7.67
C LEU A 70 -13.30 -2.86 -8.82
N ASP A 71 -13.02 -1.76 -9.49
CA ASP A 71 -11.95 -1.64 -10.47
C ASP A 71 -10.73 -0.97 -9.79
N ILE A 72 -9.55 -1.52 -10.03
CA ILE A 72 -8.33 -1.15 -9.31
C ILE A 72 -7.27 -0.75 -10.31
N GLU A 73 -6.75 0.47 -10.12
CA GLU A 73 -5.64 1.01 -10.88
C GLU A 73 -4.52 1.37 -9.90
N GLN A 74 -3.28 1.04 -10.26
CA GLN A 74 -2.13 1.55 -9.53
C GLN A 74 -1.78 2.92 -10.07
N ILE A 75 -1.75 3.89 -9.16
CA ILE A 75 -1.14 5.19 -9.41
C ILE A 75 0.31 5.06 -8.95
N GLU A 76 1.27 5.31 -9.84
CA GLU A 76 2.69 5.44 -9.47
C GLU A 76 2.87 6.71 -8.63
N GLY A 77 2.44 6.65 -7.37
CA GLY A 77 2.76 7.69 -6.39
C GLY A 77 4.25 7.64 -6.13
N ASN A 78 4.93 8.79 -6.19
CA ASN A 78 6.35 8.93 -5.91
C ASN A 78 6.71 8.15 -4.63
N ILE A 79 7.27 6.95 -4.79
CA ILE A 79 7.94 6.23 -3.72
C ILE A 79 9.17 7.08 -3.49
N LEU A 80 9.09 8.01 -2.54
CA LEU A 80 10.23 8.83 -2.17
C LEU A 80 11.34 7.85 -1.76
N GLN A 81 12.42 7.87 -2.55
CA GLN A 81 13.66 7.14 -2.27
C GLN A 81 14.37 7.75 -1.08
#